data_AF-R6E412-F1
#
_entry.id   AF-R6E412-F1
#
_cell.length_a   1.000
_cell.length_b   1.000
_cell.length_c   1.000
_cell.angle_alpha   90.00
_cell.angle_beta   90.00
_cell.angle_gamma   90.00
#
_symmetry.space_group_name_H-M   'P 1'
#
loop_
_entity.id
_entity.type
_entity.pdbx_description
1 polymer ?
#
loop_
_entity_poly.entity_id
_entity_poly.type
_entity_poly.pdbx_seq_one_letter_code
_entity_poly.pdbx_strand_id
1 'polypeptide(L)'
;MKKTVIQCVTALLCVIAVAVTSVISVGKISTAKVDAAKAAAANSSASGDASTDPSADPSVDPAAPADPSADPSATDPSATDPSNPASPAATDPASPATPSATKPGSSSTASKVPSTAADIAAYYNAAVNKAVNSKAGFSKKRTTTLSNLNGGALLKIKLVVDTVNDFLGVGTQNKSYAKGKIGEISKASLTAKDISSPTCKQSGSNYVITMTLKNGTSKASKAGKSDSTALARTGLYSGVGDKKAYDYKNAGNLYDGINNADKASVEAITENNKNIKITATVNSKTGNLVSLHVSYDWDVSLTNVKYSVATISTATGDAKTSVDFTNFVF
;
A
#
# COMPACT_ATOMS: atom_id res chain seq x y z
N MET A 1 12.87 -50.53 9.92
CA MET A 1 12.35 -49.15 10.12
C MET A 1 13.30 -48.03 9.63
N LYS A 2 14.36 -48.30 8.83
CA LYS A 2 15.27 -47.25 8.32
C LYS A 2 15.01 -46.79 6.87
N LYS A 3 14.21 -47.52 6.09
CA LYS A 3 13.88 -47.15 4.69
C LYS A 3 12.77 -46.10 4.57
N THR A 4 11.84 -46.02 5.52
CA THR A 4 10.70 -45.08 5.48
C THR A 4 11.11 -43.63 5.76
N VAL A 5 12.11 -43.42 6.62
CA VAL A 5 12.59 -42.07 6.99
C VAL A 5 13.30 -41.38 5.82
N ILE A 6 14.00 -42.14 4.96
CA ILE A 6 14.75 -41.58 3.82
C ILE A 6 13.83 -41.20 2.64
N GLN A 7 12.71 -41.91 2.46
CA GLN A 7 11.69 -41.53 1.46
C GLN A 7 10.90 -40.27 1.88
N CYS A 8 10.65 -40.05 3.18
CA CYS A 8 9.97 -38.84 3.66
C CYS A 8 10.83 -37.57 3.53
N VAL A 9 12.15 -37.67 3.72
CA VAL A 9 13.06 -36.51 3.58
C VAL A 9 13.22 -36.08 2.12
N THR A 10 13.19 -37.04 1.18
CA THR A 10 13.28 -36.74 -0.26
C THR A 10 11.97 -36.11 -0.78
N ALA A 11 10.81 -36.55 -0.28
CA ALA A 11 9.52 -35.94 -0.60
C ALA A 11 9.38 -34.52 -0.01
N LEU A 12 9.92 -34.26 1.18
CA LEU A 12 9.90 -32.93 1.81
C LEU A 12 10.77 -31.91 1.06
N LEU A 13 11.92 -32.32 0.53
CA LEU A 13 12.78 -31.48 -0.32
C LEU A 13 12.11 -31.10 -1.65
N CYS A 14 11.31 -32.00 -2.24
CA CYS A 14 10.55 -31.69 -3.46
C CYS A 14 9.41 -30.69 -3.20
N VAL A 15 8.77 -30.74 -2.02
CA VAL A 15 7.73 -29.76 -1.64
C VAL A 15 8.32 -28.37 -1.38
N ILE A 16 9.57 -28.28 -0.91
CA ILE A 16 10.28 -27.00 -0.70
C ILE A 16 10.59 -26.31 -2.04
N ALA A 17 10.92 -27.06 -3.10
CA ALA A 17 11.12 -26.48 -4.44
C ALA A 17 9.80 -26.00 -5.09
N VAL A 18 8.67 -26.66 -4.80
CA VAL A 18 7.35 -26.29 -5.32
C VAL A 18 6.71 -25.16 -4.51
N ALA A 19 6.92 -25.12 -3.18
CA ALA A 19 6.42 -24.06 -2.32
C ALA A 19 7.09 -22.72 -2.63
N VAL A 20 8.42 -22.68 -2.82
CA VAL A 20 9.15 -21.45 -3.17
C VAL A 20 8.79 -20.93 -4.58
N THR A 21 8.43 -21.80 -5.53
CA THR A 21 8.01 -21.39 -6.89
C THR A 21 6.54 -21.01 -6.97
N SER A 22 5.67 -21.55 -6.11
CA SER A 22 4.24 -21.18 -6.08
C SER A 22 3.98 -19.84 -5.39
N VAL A 23 4.75 -19.42 -4.36
CA VAL A 23 4.62 -18.04 -3.81
C VAL A 23 5.01 -16.98 -4.84
N ILE A 24 5.96 -17.28 -5.74
CA ILE A 24 6.38 -16.40 -6.83
C ILE A 24 5.31 -16.32 -7.94
N SER A 25 4.56 -17.41 -8.17
CA SER A 25 3.56 -17.49 -9.24
C SER A 25 2.21 -16.87 -8.84
N VAL A 26 1.77 -17.04 -7.59
CA VAL A 26 0.55 -16.42 -7.06
C VAL A 26 0.70 -14.89 -6.99
N GLY A 27 1.90 -14.38 -6.68
CA GLY A 27 2.22 -12.94 -6.74
C GLY A 27 2.09 -12.32 -8.14
N LYS A 28 2.37 -13.08 -9.21
CA LYS A 28 2.20 -12.62 -10.60
C LYS A 28 0.73 -12.57 -11.02
N ILE A 29 -0.07 -13.57 -10.62
CA ILE A 29 -1.51 -13.66 -10.96
C ILE A 29 -2.32 -12.59 -10.21
N SER A 30 -2.00 -12.34 -8.93
CA SER A 30 -2.68 -11.32 -8.13
C SER A 30 -2.34 -9.89 -8.59
N THR A 31 -1.09 -9.62 -8.98
CA THR A 31 -0.70 -8.32 -9.56
C THR A 31 -1.39 -8.08 -10.92
N ALA A 32 -1.45 -9.11 -11.79
CA ALA A 32 -2.13 -9.00 -13.09
C ALA A 32 -3.64 -8.73 -12.99
N LYS A 33 -4.33 -9.32 -11.99
CA LYS A 33 -5.76 -9.06 -11.76
C LYS A 33 -6.03 -7.66 -11.19
N VAL A 34 -5.12 -7.13 -10.37
CA VAL A 34 -5.22 -5.75 -9.83
C VAL A 34 -4.92 -4.72 -10.92
N ASP A 35 -3.93 -4.96 -11.78
CA ASP A 35 -3.62 -4.08 -12.90
C ASP A 35 -4.73 -4.11 -13.99
N ALA A 36 -5.32 -5.28 -14.26
CA ALA A 36 -6.47 -5.41 -15.16
C ALA A 36 -7.72 -4.69 -14.62
N ALA A 37 -7.99 -4.78 -13.31
CA ALA A 37 -9.10 -4.04 -12.69
C ALA A 37 -8.89 -2.52 -12.72
N LYS A 38 -7.63 -2.06 -12.61
CA LYS A 38 -7.29 -0.64 -12.69
C LYS A 38 -7.35 -0.10 -14.12
N ALA A 39 -7.02 -0.92 -15.12
CA ALA A 39 -7.19 -0.58 -16.54
C ALA A 39 -8.68 -0.57 -16.96
N ALA A 40 -9.49 -1.52 -16.47
CA ALA A 40 -10.92 -1.56 -16.74
C ALA A 40 -11.68 -0.36 -16.13
N ALA A 41 -11.27 0.10 -14.94
CA ALA A 41 -11.84 1.30 -14.31
C ALA A 41 -11.42 2.62 -14.99
N ALA A 42 -10.36 2.61 -15.80
CA ALA A 42 -9.91 3.78 -16.56
C ALA A 42 -10.61 3.92 -17.93
N ASN A 43 -11.28 2.86 -18.41
CA ASN A 43 -11.83 2.81 -19.77
C ASN A 43 -13.35 3.07 -19.87
N SER A 44 -14.03 3.38 -18.76
CA SER A 44 -15.48 3.63 -18.74
C SER A 44 -15.86 5.11 -18.86
N SER A 45 -15.00 5.97 -19.43
CA SER A 45 -15.32 7.38 -19.68
C SER A 45 -14.57 7.94 -20.88
N ALA A 46 -15.08 7.68 -22.09
CA ALA A 46 -15.02 8.60 -23.23
C ALA A 46 -15.73 7.97 -24.45
N SER A 47 -16.89 8.50 -24.82
CA SER A 47 -17.50 8.38 -26.15
C SER A 47 -17.25 9.69 -26.91
N GLY A 48 -16.79 9.60 -28.16
CA GLY A 48 -16.60 10.76 -29.05
C GLY A 48 -15.86 10.44 -30.36
N ASP A 49 -16.60 9.87 -31.31
CA ASP A 49 -16.56 9.89 -32.79
C ASP A 49 -15.37 10.48 -33.61
N ALA A 50 -14.94 9.76 -34.66
CA ALA A 50 -14.92 10.21 -36.08
C ALA A 50 -14.15 9.26 -37.04
N SER A 51 -14.94 8.57 -37.89
CA SER A 51 -14.76 8.17 -39.32
C SER A 51 -13.38 8.14 -40.02
N THR A 52 -13.04 7.02 -40.68
CA THR A 52 -12.84 6.89 -42.16
C THR A 52 -12.48 5.44 -42.58
N ASP A 53 -13.34 4.86 -43.43
CA ASP A 53 -13.13 3.68 -44.33
C ASP A 53 -12.79 4.24 -45.75
N PRO A 54 -12.39 3.51 -46.84
CA PRO A 54 -12.62 2.08 -47.11
C PRO A 54 -11.53 1.28 -47.84
N SER A 55 -11.67 -0.07 -47.83
CA SER A 55 -11.70 -0.90 -49.06
C SER A 55 -11.80 -2.41 -48.82
N ALA A 56 -12.82 -3.01 -49.46
CA ALA A 56 -12.90 -4.34 -50.11
C ALA A 56 -13.40 -5.59 -49.32
N ASP A 57 -14.69 -5.89 -49.57
CA ASP A 57 -15.54 -7.10 -49.42
C ASP A 57 -15.06 -8.29 -50.33
N PRO A 58 -15.65 -9.53 -50.38
CA PRO A 58 -16.91 -10.01 -49.77
C PRO A 58 -17.00 -11.45 -49.22
N SER A 59 -18.20 -11.73 -48.66
CA SER A 59 -18.91 -13.01 -48.39
C SER A 59 -19.10 -13.28 -46.89
N VAL A 60 -20.30 -13.38 -46.32
CA VAL A 60 -21.63 -13.86 -46.77
C VAL A 60 -22.72 -13.24 -45.86
N ASP A 61 -23.88 -12.90 -46.43
CA ASP A 61 -25.08 -12.33 -45.75
C ASP A 61 -26.28 -13.34 -45.80
N PRO A 62 -27.49 -13.08 -45.25
CA PRO A 62 -27.91 -13.42 -43.88
C PRO A 62 -29.25 -14.18 -43.85
N ALA A 63 -29.74 -14.47 -42.65
CA ALA A 63 -31.18 -14.72 -42.45
C ALA A 63 -31.70 -13.99 -41.21
N ALA A 64 -32.48 -12.93 -41.45
CA ALA A 64 -33.59 -12.48 -40.61
C ALA A 64 -34.81 -12.36 -41.54
N PRO A 65 -36.04 -12.60 -41.07
CA PRO A 65 -36.89 -11.48 -40.59
C PRO A 65 -37.77 -11.94 -39.38
N ALA A 66 -38.57 -11.15 -38.68
CA ALA A 66 -39.31 -9.93 -38.98
C ALA A 66 -39.78 -9.24 -37.68
N ASP A 67 -40.05 -7.95 -37.76
CA ASP A 67 -41.11 -7.24 -37.03
C ASP A 67 -42.01 -6.61 -38.12
N PRO A 68 -43.35 -6.54 -37.98
CA PRO A 68 -43.91 -5.27 -37.50
C PRO A 68 -45.25 -5.40 -36.73
N SER A 69 -45.56 -4.35 -35.93
CA SER A 69 -46.78 -3.51 -36.07
C SER A 69 -47.68 -3.33 -34.82
N ALA A 70 -47.68 -2.08 -34.34
CA ALA A 70 -48.82 -1.19 -34.01
C ALA A 70 -49.69 -1.33 -32.72
N ASP A 71 -49.71 -0.20 -32.00
CA ASP A 71 -50.69 0.45 -31.09
C ASP A 71 -52.16 0.45 -31.64
N PRO A 72 -53.28 0.85 -30.95
CA PRO A 72 -53.40 1.70 -29.75
C PRO A 72 -54.59 1.50 -28.77
N SER A 73 -54.67 2.43 -27.81
CA SER A 73 -55.82 2.91 -27.00
C SER A 73 -56.05 2.26 -25.63
N ALA A 74 -56.61 2.93 -24.61
CA ALA A 74 -56.63 4.30 -24.09
C ALA A 74 -57.68 4.27 -22.96
N THR A 75 -57.38 4.74 -21.75
CA THR A 75 -58.36 5.48 -20.91
C THR A 75 -57.66 6.14 -19.72
N ASP A 76 -57.69 7.47 -19.73
CA ASP A 76 -57.61 8.36 -18.55
C ASP A 76 -59.03 8.49 -17.95
N PRO A 77 -59.19 8.92 -16.68
CA PRO A 77 -59.55 10.33 -16.50
C PRO A 77 -58.94 11.02 -15.26
N SER A 78 -58.33 12.20 -15.51
CA SER A 78 -58.56 13.54 -14.93
C SER A 78 -58.47 13.74 -13.40
N ALA A 79 -58.18 14.89 -12.80
CA ALA A 79 -57.58 16.20 -13.11
C ALA A 79 -57.88 17.05 -11.85
N THR A 80 -56.99 17.96 -11.43
CA THR A 80 -57.28 19.37 -11.07
C THR A 80 -56.07 20.05 -10.40
N ASP A 81 -55.50 21.02 -11.12
CA ASP A 81 -54.80 22.22 -10.62
C ASP A 81 -55.89 23.28 -10.29
N PRO A 82 -55.65 24.35 -9.49
CA PRO A 82 -55.10 25.58 -10.11
C PRO A 82 -54.28 26.49 -9.17
N SER A 83 -53.30 27.21 -9.72
CA SER A 83 -53.30 28.70 -9.82
C SER A 83 -51.94 29.37 -9.58
N ASN A 84 -51.38 29.96 -10.64
CA ASN A 84 -50.55 31.17 -10.59
C ASN A 84 -51.38 32.34 -11.15
N PRO A 85 -51.10 33.60 -10.80
CA PRO A 85 -50.92 34.56 -11.89
C PRO A 85 -49.79 35.61 -11.70
N ALA A 86 -49.23 35.97 -12.87
CA ALA A 86 -48.62 37.25 -13.28
C ALA A 86 -47.08 37.42 -13.21
N SER A 87 -46.48 37.30 -14.39
CA SER A 87 -45.29 38.02 -14.90
C SER A 87 -45.78 39.24 -15.74
N PRO A 88 -45.01 40.19 -16.32
CA PRO A 88 -43.53 40.29 -16.45
C PRO A 88 -42.92 41.72 -16.34
N ALA A 89 -41.58 41.81 -16.27
CA ALA A 89 -40.80 42.79 -17.04
C ALA A 89 -39.32 42.36 -17.15
N ALA A 90 -38.80 42.47 -18.37
CA ALA A 90 -37.51 41.99 -18.83
C ALA A 90 -36.33 42.90 -18.44
N THR A 91 -35.13 42.29 -18.32
CA THR A 91 -33.87 42.77 -18.94
C THR A 91 -32.75 41.75 -18.66
N ASP A 92 -32.22 41.15 -19.72
CA ASP A 92 -30.90 40.48 -19.81
C ASP A 92 -29.89 41.54 -20.33
N PRO A 93 -28.54 41.39 -20.34
CA PRO A 93 -27.72 40.22 -20.01
C PRO A 93 -26.41 40.46 -19.22
N ALA A 94 -25.85 39.42 -18.59
CA ALA A 94 -24.39 39.23 -18.46
C ALA A 94 -24.00 37.84 -17.90
N SER A 95 -23.24 37.11 -18.72
CA SER A 95 -22.57 35.84 -18.40
C SER A 95 -21.51 35.99 -17.29
N PRO A 96 -21.37 35.05 -16.32
CA PRO A 96 -20.31 35.11 -15.32
C PRO A 96 -18.98 34.55 -15.85
N ALA A 97 -17.92 35.30 -15.56
CA ALA A 97 -16.54 35.09 -15.97
C ALA A 97 -15.90 33.77 -15.52
N THR A 98 -15.03 33.26 -16.39
CA THR A 98 -14.04 32.21 -16.17
C THR A 98 -12.99 32.62 -15.12
N PRO A 99 -12.57 31.75 -14.18
CA PRO A 99 -11.41 32.02 -13.33
C PRO A 99 -10.12 31.85 -14.14
N SER A 100 -9.39 32.95 -14.33
CA SER A 100 -8.07 32.98 -14.97
C SER A 100 -7.03 32.15 -14.21
N ALA A 101 -6.27 31.37 -14.97
CA ALA A 101 -5.08 30.65 -14.54
C ALA A 101 -4.03 31.62 -13.95
N THR A 102 -3.68 31.45 -12.67
CA THR A 102 -2.57 32.18 -12.06
C THR A 102 -1.24 31.53 -12.48
N LYS A 103 -0.46 32.24 -13.28
CA LYS A 103 0.93 31.91 -13.62
C LYS A 103 1.78 31.88 -12.33
N PRO A 104 2.73 30.94 -12.15
CA PRO A 104 3.59 30.92 -10.96
C PRO A 104 4.55 32.11 -10.99
N GLY A 105 4.31 33.09 -10.12
CA GLY A 105 5.27 34.14 -9.83
C GLY A 105 6.49 33.55 -9.14
N SER A 106 7.67 33.82 -9.69
CA SER A 106 8.96 33.52 -9.07
C SER A 106 9.09 34.40 -7.82
N SER A 107 8.70 33.84 -6.67
CA SER A 107 8.90 34.44 -5.36
C SER A 107 10.04 33.70 -4.70
N SER A 108 11.19 34.37 -4.59
CA SER A 108 12.28 33.98 -3.70
C SER A 108 11.87 34.27 -2.25
N THR A 109 10.82 33.61 -1.75
CA THR A 109 10.61 33.49 -0.32
C THR A 109 11.72 32.59 0.22
N ALA A 110 12.58 33.14 1.08
CA ALA A 110 13.48 32.32 1.87
C ALA A 110 12.66 31.16 2.45
N SER A 111 12.98 29.92 2.08
CA SER A 111 12.25 28.75 2.54
C SER A 111 12.28 28.74 4.06
N LYS A 112 11.20 29.16 4.71
CA LYS A 112 11.12 29.16 6.16
C LYS A 112 11.20 27.71 6.62
N VAL A 113 12.02 27.45 7.65
CA VAL A 113 12.10 26.12 8.25
C VAL A 113 10.68 25.71 8.69
N PRO A 114 10.16 24.54 8.24
CA PRO A 114 8.86 24.03 8.67
C PRO A 114 8.79 23.96 10.19
N SER A 115 7.70 24.43 10.80
CA SER A 115 7.65 24.62 12.26
C SER A 115 6.43 23.98 12.92
N THR A 116 5.28 23.90 12.24
CA THR A 116 4.12 23.18 12.76
C THR A 116 4.17 21.69 12.42
N ALA A 117 3.44 20.86 13.17
CA ALA A 117 3.34 19.43 12.86
C ALA A 117 2.80 19.18 11.44
N ALA A 118 1.86 20.01 10.97
CA ALA A 118 1.29 19.91 9.63
C ALA A 118 2.31 20.29 8.55
N ASP A 119 3.04 21.39 8.73
CA ASP A 119 4.08 21.82 7.78
C ASP A 119 5.22 20.80 7.71
N ILE A 120 5.63 20.27 8.87
CA ILE A 120 6.68 19.26 8.96
C ILE A 120 6.24 17.96 8.26
N ALA A 121 5.00 17.50 8.49
CA ALA A 121 4.46 16.34 7.80
C ALA A 121 4.37 16.55 6.29
N ALA A 122 3.89 17.72 5.84
CA ALA A 122 3.79 18.06 4.43
C ALA A 122 5.16 18.10 3.75
N TYR A 123 6.14 18.75 4.37
CA TYR A 123 7.50 18.86 3.84
C TYR A 123 8.20 17.48 3.79
N TYR A 124 8.02 16.66 4.83
CA TYR A 124 8.47 15.27 4.86
C TYR A 124 7.86 14.45 3.73
N ASN A 125 6.53 14.46 3.61
CA ASN A 125 5.81 13.70 2.59
C ASN A 125 6.25 14.13 1.18
N ALA A 126 6.42 15.43 0.95
CA ALA A 126 6.89 15.96 -0.32
C ALA A 126 8.28 15.41 -0.68
N ALA A 127 9.23 15.41 0.26
CA ALA A 127 10.58 14.89 0.02
C ALA A 127 10.60 13.38 -0.29
N VAL A 128 9.87 12.57 0.49
CA VAL A 128 9.76 11.12 0.25
C VAL A 128 9.05 10.84 -1.08
N ASN A 129 7.92 11.51 -1.33
CA ASN A 129 7.17 11.32 -2.57
C ASN A 129 7.94 11.79 -3.80
N LYS A 130 8.80 12.81 -3.66
CA LYS A 130 9.72 13.23 -4.71
C LYS A 130 10.68 12.09 -5.05
N ALA A 131 11.30 11.44 -4.06
CA ALA A 131 12.21 10.31 -4.28
C ALA A 131 11.52 9.14 -5.01
N VAL A 132 10.28 8.82 -4.62
CA VAL A 132 9.47 7.78 -5.26
C VAL A 132 9.14 8.16 -6.71
N ASN A 133 8.60 9.37 -6.93
CA ASN A 133 8.13 9.82 -8.24
C ASN A 133 9.28 10.02 -9.24
N SER A 134 10.44 10.50 -8.78
CA SER A 134 11.63 10.66 -9.61
C SER A 134 12.40 9.36 -9.84
N LYS A 135 11.97 8.25 -9.21
CA LYS A 135 12.70 6.97 -9.19
C LYS A 135 14.16 7.18 -8.79
N ALA A 136 14.37 7.92 -7.69
CA ALA A 136 15.72 8.18 -7.19
C ALA A 136 16.46 6.87 -6.92
N GLY A 137 17.77 6.84 -7.18
CA GLY A 137 18.63 5.75 -6.71
C GLY A 137 18.90 5.91 -5.22
N PHE A 138 19.07 4.82 -4.47
CA PHE A 138 19.40 4.85 -3.04
C PHE A 138 19.95 3.51 -2.54
N SER A 139 20.63 3.54 -1.40
CA SER A 139 20.98 2.36 -0.61
C SER A 139 19.98 2.19 0.53
N LYS A 140 19.61 0.95 0.83
CA LYS A 140 18.64 0.57 1.86
C LYS A 140 19.24 -0.47 2.79
N LYS A 141 19.16 -0.25 4.09
CA LYS A 141 19.50 -1.22 5.12
C LYS A 141 18.31 -1.39 6.06
N ARG A 142 17.79 -2.62 6.17
CA ARG A 142 16.79 -2.99 7.19
C ARG A 142 17.47 -3.88 8.22
N THR A 143 17.24 -3.63 9.50
CA THR A 143 17.63 -4.54 10.57
C THR A 143 16.42 -4.84 11.45
N THR A 144 16.13 -6.11 11.64
CA THR A 144 15.07 -6.57 12.56
C THR A 144 15.71 -7.45 13.62
N THR A 145 15.56 -7.08 14.89
CA THR A 145 16.06 -7.84 16.03
C THR A 145 14.90 -8.36 16.85
N LEU A 146 14.78 -9.68 16.92
CA LEU A 146 13.82 -10.35 17.77
C LEU A 146 14.26 -10.21 19.23
N SER A 147 13.36 -9.70 20.06
CA SER A 147 13.61 -9.49 21.49
C SER A 147 13.09 -10.68 22.29
N ASN A 148 11.91 -11.17 21.97
CA ASN A 148 11.39 -12.42 22.52
C ASN A 148 10.39 -13.09 21.55
N LEU A 149 10.24 -14.41 21.67
CA LEU A 149 9.38 -15.23 20.84
C LEU A 149 8.88 -16.44 21.63
N ASN A 150 7.57 -16.58 21.72
CA ASN A 150 6.88 -17.70 22.35
C ASN A 150 5.88 -18.31 21.39
N GLY A 151 6.09 -19.57 21.03
CA GLY A 151 5.19 -20.36 20.19
C GLY A 151 5.08 -21.79 20.72
N GLY A 152 5.31 -21.97 22.03
CA GLY A 152 5.25 -23.27 22.69
C GLY A 152 6.04 -24.37 21.99
N ALA A 153 5.40 -25.52 21.76
CA ALA A 153 6.03 -26.68 21.14
C ALA A 153 6.49 -26.43 19.68
N LEU A 154 5.91 -25.46 18.96
CA LEU A 154 6.29 -25.18 17.57
C LEU A 154 7.72 -24.63 17.46
N LEU A 155 8.16 -23.82 18.42
CA LEU A 155 9.51 -23.25 18.41
C LEU A 155 10.61 -24.23 18.81
N LYS A 156 10.26 -25.46 19.23
CA LYS A 156 11.24 -26.55 19.41
C LYS A 156 11.69 -27.13 18.07
N ILE A 157 10.98 -26.83 16.98
CA ILE A 157 11.28 -27.31 15.63
C ILE A 157 12.12 -26.26 14.92
N LYS A 158 13.41 -26.57 14.66
CA LYS A 158 14.34 -25.64 14.01
C LYS A 158 13.81 -25.05 12.70
N LEU A 159 13.19 -25.87 11.86
CA LEU A 159 12.62 -25.42 10.58
C LEU A 159 11.55 -24.33 10.80
N VAL A 160 10.69 -24.47 11.82
CA VAL A 160 9.67 -23.47 12.14
C VAL A 160 10.32 -22.16 12.59
N VAL A 161 11.35 -22.23 13.43
CA VAL A 161 12.10 -21.04 13.87
C VAL A 161 12.75 -20.33 12.69
N ASP A 162 13.39 -21.06 11.77
CA ASP A 162 14.02 -20.48 10.58
C ASP A 162 12.95 -19.84 9.64
N THR A 163 11.80 -20.50 9.45
CA THR A 163 10.68 -19.96 8.67
C THR A 163 10.10 -18.69 9.29
N VAL A 164 9.90 -18.67 10.62
CA VAL A 164 9.42 -17.49 11.34
C VAL A 164 10.44 -16.36 11.21
N ASN A 165 11.73 -16.64 11.38
CA ASN A 165 12.78 -15.63 11.23
C ASN A 165 12.84 -15.05 9.81
N ASP A 166 12.74 -15.87 8.77
CA ASP A 166 12.72 -15.39 7.38
C ASP A 166 11.45 -14.58 7.08
N PHE A 167 10.29 -15.02 7.58
CA PHE A 167 9.01 -14.34 7.43
C PHE A 167 8.99 -12.96 8.11
N LEU A 168 9.47 -12.88 9.36
CA LEU A 168 9.61 -11.63 10.10
C LEU A 168 10.78 -10.78 9.59
N GLY A 169 11.68 -11.38 8.81
CA GLY A 169 12.81 -10.69 8.22
C GLY A 169 13.92 -10.36 9.21
N VAL A 170 14.07 -11.20 10.25
CA VAL A 170 15.07 -11.08 11.30
C VAL A 170 16.49 -11.03 10.71
N GLY A 171 17.34 -10.21 11.31
CA GLY A 171 18.69 -9.93 10.85
C GLY A 171 18.79 -8.65 10.02
N THR A 172 19.94 -8.46 9.38
CA THR A 172 20.24 -7.28 8.55
C THR A 172 20.14 -7.62 7.07
N GLN A 173 19.42 -6.79 6.33
CA GLN A 173 19.28 -6.86 4.88
C GLN A 173 19.77 -5.56 4.26
N ASN A 174 20.67 -5.68 3.28
CA ASN A 174 21.20 -4.54 2.52
C ASN A 174 20.82 -4.67 1.05
N LYS A 175 20.33 -3.58 0.45
CA LYS A 175 19.98 -3.50 -0.96
C LYS A 175 20.34 -2.14 -1.53
N SER A 176 20.64 -2.09 -2.82
CA SER A 176 20.88 -0.84 -3.53
C SER A 176 20.01 -0.79 -4.78
N TYR A 177 19.43 0.39 -5.03
CA TYR A 177 18.57 0.67 -6.16
C TYR A 177 19.22 1.73 -7.02
N ALA A 178 19.40 1.42 -8.31
CA ALA A 178 19.90 2.38 -9.28
C ALA A 178 18.81 3.41 -9.64
N LYS A 179 19.23 4.64 -9.94
CA LYS A 179 18.33 5.69 -10.44
C LYS A 179 17.56 5.22 -11.68
N GLY A 180 16.28 5.56 -11.76
CA GLY A 180 15.37 5.19 -12.85
C GLY A 180 14.73 3.80 -12.69
N LYS A 181 15.12 3.01 -11.68
CA LYS A 181 14.48 1.72 -11.34
C LYS A 181 13.47 1.89 -10.21
N ILE A 182 12.50 0.97 -10.14
CA ILE A 182 11.54 0.92 -9.04
C ILE A 182 12.27 0.44 -7.78
N GLY A 183 12.32 1.28 -6.75
CA GLY A 183 12.91 0.95 -5.45
C GLY A 183 11.89 0.43 -4.44
N GLU A 184 12.37 -0.27 -3.41
CA GLU A 184 11.56 -0.66 -2.24
C GLU A 184 11.44 0.51 -1.26
N ILE A 185 10.72 1.55 -1.68
CA ILE A 185 10.30 2.72 -0.91
C ILE A 185 8.88 3.09 -1.34
N SER A 186 7.99 3.37 -0.39
CA SER A 186 6.59 3.72 -0.67
C SER A 186 6.38 5.23 -0.59
N LYS A 187 5.24 5.69 -1.11
CA LYS A 187 4.79 7.07 -0.88
C LYS A 187 4.49 7.30 0.60
N ALA A 188 4.83 8.48 1.08
CA ALA A 188 4.47 8.94 2.41
C ALA A 188 3.21 9.82 2.37
N SER A 189 2.42 9.76 3.44
CA SER A 189 1.15 10.48 3.59
C SER A 189 0.83 10.79 5.05
N LEU A 190 1.86 11.04 5.88
CA LEU A 190 1.68 11.41 7.28
C LEU A 190 0.87 12.70 7.42
N THR A 191 0.09 12.78 8.49
CA THR A 191 -0.64 13.99 8.88
C THR A 191 -0.23 14.44 10.28
N ALA A 192 -0.58 15.66 10.66
CA ALA A 192 -0.34 16.14 12.03
C ALA A 192 -0.95 15.24 13.10
N LYS A 193 -2.04 14.51 12.80
CA LYS A 193 -2.70 13.60 13.73
C LYS A 193 -1.83 12.38 14.08
N ASP A 194 -0.88 12.02 13.21
CA ASP A 194 -0.02 10.86 13.37
C ASP A 194 1.17 11.14 14.29
N ILE A 195 1.50 12.42 14.52
CA ILE A 195 2.77 12.85 15.11
C ILE A 195 2.56 13.32 16.55
N SER A 196 3.44 12.93 17.46
CA SER A 196 3.43 13.36 18.87
C SER A 196 4.52 14.39 19.20
N SER A 197 5.68 14.33 18.54
CA SER A 197 6.80 15.23 18.84
C SER A 197 7.60 15.55 17.58
N PRO A 198 7.13 16.50 16.74
CA PRO A 198 7.84 16.93 15.54
C PRO A 198 8.87 18.01 15.86
N THR A 199 10.01 17.94 15.18
CA THR A 199 11.00 19.01 15.12
C THR A 199 11.58 19.09 13.71
N CYS A 200 11.95 20.29 13.29
CA CYS A 200 12.70 20.51 12.06
C CYS A 200 13.73 21.60 12.33
N LYS A 201 15.00 21.32 12.06
CA LYS A 201 16.11 22.24 12.28
C LYS A 201 16.93 22.38 11.01
N GLN A 202 17.35 23.60 10.71
CA GLN A 202 18.35 23.81 9.68
C GLN A 202 19.73 23.38 10.18
N SER A 203 20.43 22.59 9.36
CA SER A 203 21.80 22.15 9.57
C SER A 203 22.55 22.28 8.25
N GLY A 204 23.35 23.33 8.12
CA GLY A 204 24.01 23.68 6.86
C GLY A 204 23.01 23.86 5.71
N SER A 205 23.19 23.07 4.64
CA SER A 205 22.32 23.06 3.45
C SER A 205 21.12 22.10 3.57
N ASN A 206 20.84 21.58 4.75
CA ASN A 206 19.79 20.60 4.99
C ASN A 206 18.80 21.05 6.06
N TYR A 207 17.58 20.53 5.96
CA TYR A 207 16.62 20.44 7.05
C TYR A 207 16.65 19.04 7.63
N VAL A 208 16.87 18.94 8.94
CA VAL A 208 16.83 17.70 9.70
C VAL A 208 15.51 17.65 10.45
N ILE A 209 14.65 16.73 10.02
CA ILE A 209 13.34 16.48 10.58
C ILE A 209 13.47 15.31 11.53
N THR A 210 12.99 15.46 12.77
CA THR A 210 12.83 14.35 13.71
C THR A 210 11.40 14.33 14.18
N MET A 211 10.75 13.17 14.12
CA MET A 211 9.38 12.98 14.61
C MET A 211 9.23 11.65 15.33
N THR A 212 8.45 11.67 16.41
CA THR A 212 7.88 10.46 17.01
C THR A 212 6.43 10.34 16.55
N LEU A 213 6.01 9.15 16.12
CA LEU A 213 4.62 8.90 15.78
C LEU A 213 3.86 8.32 16.97
N LYS A 214 2.55 8.51 16.96
CA LYS A 214 1.67 7.85 17.93
C LYS A 214 1.73 6.34 17.73
N ASN A 215 1.62 5.62 18.85
CA ASN A 215 1.48 4.17 18.83
C ASN A 215 0.20 3.79 18.08
N GLY A 216 0.20 2.58 17.51
CA GLY A 216 -0.95 2.08 16.77
C GLY A 216 -1.08 0.57 16.91
N THR A 217 -2.25 0.07 16.57
CA THR A 217 -2.58 -1.35 16.61
C THR A 217 -3.17 -1.74 15.28
N SER A 218 -2.69 -2.83 14.71
CA SER A 218 -3.35 -3.51 13.61
C SER A 218 -3.94 -4.84 14.08
N LYS A 219 -5.08 -5.22 13.52
CA LYS A 219 -5.79 -6.46 13.83
C LYS A 219 -6.25 -7.15 12.56
N ALA A 220 -6.24 -8.47 12.57
CA ALA A 220 -6.79 -9.26 11.49
C ALA A 220 -7.43 -10.53 12.04
N SER A 221 -8.60 -10.87 11.53
CA SER A 221 -9.30 -12.13 11.79
C SER A 221 -10.23 -12.42 10.62
N LYS A 222 -10.95 -13.54 10.70
CA LYS A 222 -12.04 -13.82 9.75
C LYS A 222 -13.11 -12.72 9.70
N ALA A 223 -13.33 -12.00 10.81
CA ALA A 223 -14.32 -10.92 10.89
C ALA A 223 -13.90 -9.64 10.15
N GLY A 224 -12.60 -9.46 9.90
CA GLY A 224 -12.09 -8.28 9.21
C GLY A 224 -10.68 -7.91 9.61
N LYS A 225 -10.17 -6.86 8.95
CA LYS A 225 -8.83 -6.29 9.15
C LYS A 225 -8.95 -4.81 9.51
N SER A 226 -8.13 -4.34 10.43
CA SER A 226 -8.02 -2.93 10.78
C SER A 226 -6.57 -2.55 11.06
N ASP A 227 -6.22 -1.30 10.80
CA ASP A 227 -4.88 -0.79 11.06
C ASP A 227 -4.96 0.70 11.45
N SER A 228 -4.64 0.99 12.71
CA SER A 228 -4.57 2.37 13.21
C SER A 228 -3.16 2.96 13.21
N THR A 229 -2.13 2.17 12.88
CA THR A 229 -0.76 2.70 12.85
C THR A 229 -0.52 3.58 11.62
N ALA A 230 0.47 4.45 11.73
CA ALA A 230 0.93 5.32 10.67
C ALA A 230 2.11 4.74 9.87
N LEU A 231 2.62 3.55 10.22
CA LEU A 231 3.83 2.98 9.60
C LEU A 231 3.76 2.86 8.08
N ALA A 232 2.61 2.44 7.52
CA ALA A 232 2.42 2.38 6.06
C ALA A 232 2.42 3.75 5.36
N ARG A 233 2.27 4.85 6.11
CA ARG A 233 2.31 6.24 5.61
C ARG A 233 3.67 6.90 5.76
N THR A 234 4.67 6.20 6.30
CA THR A 234 6.01 6.75 6.53
C THR A 234 6.91 6.70 5.30
N GLY A 235 6.56 5.92 4.29
CA GLY A 235 7.44 5.66 3.14
C GLY A 235 8.26 4.37 3.26
N LEU A 236 8.16 3.65 4.39
CA LEU A 236 8.55 2.25 4.45
C LEU A 236 7.87 1.44 3.34
N TYR A 237 8.58 0.47 2.76
CA TYR A 237 8.00 -0.37 1.72
C TYR A 237 6.97 -1.32 2.33
N SER A 238 5.70 -1.09 2.01
CA SER A 238 4.56 -1.83 2.52
C SER A 238 3.41 -1.80 1.51
N GLY A 239 2.42 -2.68 1.69
CA GLY A 239 1.24 -2.72 0.84
C GLY A 239 0.27 -3.82 1.27
N VAL A 240 -0.62 -4.20 0.35
CA VAL A 240 -1.63 -5.26 0.57
C VAL A 240 -1.00 -6.64 0.32
N GLY A 241 -1.42 -7.63 1.13
CA GLY A 241 -0.95 -9.02 1.04
C GLY A 241 0.43 -9.21 1.69
N ASP A 242 0.96 -10.43 1.66
CA ASP A 242 2.31 -10.69 2.17
C ASP A 242 3.35 -10.62 1.06
N LYS A 243 4.42 -9.85 1.29
CA LYS A 243 5.62 -9.84 0.44
C LYS A 243 6.87 -9.87 1.31
N LYS A 244 7.80 -10.76 0.97
CA LYS A 244 9.11 -10.88 1.65
C LYS A 244 9.86 -9.55 1.76
N ALA A 245 9.77 -8.73 0.72
CA ALA A 245 10.46 -7.44 0.59
C ALA A 245 9.90 -6.34 1.50
N TYR A 246 8.71 -6.49 2.08
CA TYR A 246 8.11 -5.44 2.90
C TYR A 246 8.93 -5.16 4.16
N ASP A 247 9.13 -3.87 4.41
CA ASP A 247 9.76 -3.33 5.61
C ASP A 247 8.82 -3.38 6.81
N TYR A 248 7.53 -3.17 6.55
CA TYR A 248 6.45 -3.18 7.53
C TYR A 248 5.35 -4.13 7.04
N LYS A 249 4.96 -5.06 7.90
CA LYS A 249 3.86 -5.99 7.70
C LYS A 249 2.86 -5.81 8.83
N ASN A 250 1.67 -5.33 8.53
CA ASN A 250 0.59 -5.21 9.51
C ASN A 250 -0.06 -6.59 9.77
N ALA A 251 -0.94 -6.66 10.77
CA ALA A 251 -1.67 -7.88 11.11
C ALA A 251 -2.41 -8.50 9.91
N GLY A 252 -2.91 -7.67 8.98
CA GLY A 252 -3.52 -8.13 7.74
C GLY A 252 -2.55 -8.88 6.83
N ASN A 253 -1.33 -8.34 6.66
CA ASN A 253 -0.26 -9.00 5.90
C ASN A 253 0.15 -10.30 6.57
N LEU A 254 0.32 -10.30 7.90
CA LEU A 254 0.68 -11.49 8.67
C LEU A 254 -0.40 -12.57 8.57
N TYR A 255 -1.67 -12.18 8.64
CA TYR A 255 -2.82 -13.09 8.57
C TYR A 255 -2.91 -13.74 7.20
N ASP A 256 -2.73 -12.96 6.13
CA ASP A 256 -2.69 -13.49 4.77
C ASP A 256 -1.48 -14.40 4.56
N GLY A 257 -0.30 -14.01 5.05
CA GLY A 257 0.92 -14.81 4.95
C GLY A 257 0.77 -16.18 5.62
N ILE A 258 0.23 -16.23 6.84
CA ILE A 258 0.04 -17.48 7.58
C ILE A 258 -1.07 -18.34 6.97
N ASN A 259 -2.23 -17.77 6.65
CA ASN A 259 -3.37 -18.55 6.15
C ASN A 259 -3.23 -18.97 4.68
N ASN A 260 -2.32 -18.35 3.92
CA ASN A 260 -1.97 -18.81 2.58
C ASN A 260 -0.78 -19.79 2.57
N ALA A 261 -0.13 -20.01 3.72
CA ALA A 261 0.93 -21.01 3.83
C ALA A 261 0.34 -22.41 3.98
N ASP A 262 0.94 -23.39 3.31
CA ASP A 262 0.46 -24.77 3.36
C ASP A 262 0.48 -25.32 4.80
N LYS A 263 -0.61 -25.98 5.19
CA LYS A 263 -0.81 -26.60 6.52
C LYS A 263 -0.71 -25.65 7.70
N ALA A 264 -0.74 -24.34 7.47
CA ALA A 264 -0.74 -23.32 8.50
C ALA A 264 -2.09 -22.58 8.52
N SER A 265 -2.54 -22.21 9.72
CA SER A 265 -3.66 -21.28 9.85
C SER A 265 -3.57 -20.51 11.15
N VAL A 266 -4.17 -19.33 11.18
CA VAL A 266 -4.32 -18.50 12.39
C VAL A 266 -5.72 -17.90 12.41
N GLU A 267 -6.33 -17.87 13.59
CA GLU A 267 -7.68 -17.35 13.75
C GLU A 267 -7.70 -15.83 13.85
N ALA A 268 -6.79 -15.26 14.63
CA ALA A 268 -6.67 -13.83 14.81
C ALA A 268 -5.22 -13.40 15.07
N ILE A 269 -4.91 -12.19 14.65
CA ILE A 269 -3.64 -11.51 14.88
C ILE A 269 -3.94 -10.14 15.46
N THR A 270 -3.21 -9.77 16.49
CA THR A 270 -3.09 -8.38 16.95
C THR A 270 -1.62 -8.00 16.92
N GLU A 271 -1.32 -6.86 16.34
CA GLU A 271 0.02 -6.30 16.26
C GLU A 271 0.00 -4.88 16.82
N ASN A 272 0.92 -4.57 17.73
CA ASN A 272 1.02 -3.28 18.40
C ASN A 272 2.37 -2.67 18.05
N ASN A 273 2.33 -1.47 17.47
CA ASN A 273 3.53 -0.70 17.14
C ASN A 273 3.73 0.42 18.15
N LYS A 274 4.96 0.55 18.63
CA LYS A 274 5.34 1.55 19.62
C LYS A 274 6.73 2.10 19.32
N ASN A 275 7.08 3.20 20.00
CA ASN A 275 8.39 3.83 19.88
C ASN A 275 8.78 4.15 18.41
N ILE A 276 7.77 4.51 17.59
CA ILE A 276 7.97 4.78 16.18
C ILE A 276 8.68 6.13 16.03
N LYS A 277 9.91 6.12 15.54
CA LYS A 277 10.75 7.30 15.37
C LYS A 277 11.18 7.43 13.92
N ILE A 278 11.19 8.66 13.43
CA ILE A 278 11.63 9.01 12.09
C ILE A 278 12.65 10.12 12.20
N THR A 279 13.75 9.98 11.47
CA THR A 279 14.70 11.06 11.20
C THR A 279 14.90 11.16 9.70
N ALA A 280 14.64 12.33 9.12
CA ALA A 280 14.85 12.58 7.70
C ALA A 280 15.74 13.80 7.52
N THR A 281 16.73 13.67 6.64
CA THR A 281 17.53 14.81 6.18
C THR A 281 17.10 15.15 4.78
N VAL A 282 16.72 16.41 4.56
CA VAL A 282 16.25 16.91 3.26
C VAL A 282 17.10 18.11 2.87
N ASN A 283 17.57 18.16 1.63
CA ASN A 283 18.29 19.32 1.13
C ASN A 283 17.36 20.54 1.08
N SER A 284 17.69 21.60 1.80
CA SER A 284 16.78 22.73 2.03
C SER A 284 16.47 23.54 0.78
N LYS A 285 17.36 23.51 -0.22
CA LYS A 285 17.19 24.23 -1.50
C LYS A 285 16.38 23.44 -2.51
N THR A 286 16.63 22.13 -2.61
CA THR A 286 16.04 21.28 -3.66
C THR A 286 14.82 20.48 -3.20
N GLY A 287 14.64 20.31 -1.88
CA GLY A 287 13.65 19.38 -1.32
C GLY A 287 13.98 17.91 -1.57
N ASN A 288 15.19 17.59 -2.02
CA ASN A 288 15.62 16.21 -2.25
C ASN A 288 15.93 15.53 -0.91
N LEU A 289 15.42 14.31 -0.75
CA LEU A 289 15.73 13.47 0.41
C LEU A 289 17.23 13.11 0.38
N VAL A 290 17.95 13.36 1.47
CA VAL A 290 19.38 13.00 1.62
C VAL A 290 19.50 11.68 2.38
N SER A 291 18.69 11.52 3.42
CA SER A 291 18.57 10.27 4.18
C SER A 291 17.21 10.18 4.85
N LEU A 292 16.78 8.94 5.10
CA LEU A 292 15.60 8.62 5.90
C LEU A 292 15.93 7.44 6.81
N HIS A 293 15.69 7.61 8.11
CA HIS A 293 15.73 6.56 9.10
C HIS A 293 14.35 6.42 9.72
N VAL A 294 13.82 5.20 9.74
CA VAL A 294 12.58 4.86 10.45
C VAL A 294 12.86 3.68 11.37
N SER A 295 12.57 3.83 12.66
CA SER A 295 12.67 2.74 13.64
C SER A 295 11.36 2.57 14.39
N TYR A 296 11.02 1.34 14.73
CA TYR A 296 9.83 1.03 15.51
C TYR A 296 9.99 -0.30 16.24
N ASP A 297 9.35 -0.38 17.41
CA ASP A 297 9.19 -1.61 18.15
C ASP A 297 7.81 -2.16 17.86
N TRP A 298 7.67 -3.48 17.80
CA TRP A 298 6.39 -4.11 17.56
C TRP A 298 6.24 -5.40 18.36
N ASP A 299 5.01 -5.62 18.84
CA ASP A 299 4.61 -6.86 19.51
C ASP A 299 3.47 -7.49 18.69
N VAL A 300 3.57 -8.78 18.41
CA VAL A 300 2.55 -9.57 17.73
C VAL A 300 2.03 -10.64 18.67
N SER A 301 0.70 -10.80 18.68
CA SER A 301 0.00 -11.92 19.30
C SER A 301 -0.85 -12.62 18.25
N LEU A 302 -0.71 -13.94 18.18
CA LEU A 302 -1.47 -14.84 17.34
C LEU A 302 -2.39 -15.69 18.21
N THR A 303 -3.62 -15.90 17.76
CA THR A 303 -4.62 -16.75 18.43
C THR A 303 -4.89 -17.99 17.59
N ASN A 304 -4.90 -19.15 18.24
CA ASN A 304 -5.21 -20.45 17.66
C ASN A 304 -4.40 -20.73 16.38
N VAL A 305 -3.07 -20.73 16.51
CA VAL A 305 -2.17 -21.07 15.40
C VAL A 305 -2.14 -22.57 15.24
N LYS A 306 -2.43 -23.04 14.03
CA LYS A 306 -2.33 -24.45 13.64
C LYS A 306 -1.18 -24.60 12.67
N TYR A 307 -0.36 -25.62 12.88
CA TYR A 307 0.66 -26.03 11.92
C TYR A 307 0.79 -27.56 11.90
N SER A 308 0.36 -28.18 10.81
CA SER A 308 0.40 -29.63 10.52
C SER A 308 -0.11 -30.56 11.65
N VAL A 309 0.65 -30.72 12.72
CA VAL A 309 0.46 -31.69 13.81
C VAL A 309 0.20 -31.05 15.17
N ALA A 310 0.27 -29.72 15.27
CA ALA A 310 0.11 -29.01 16.53
C ALA A 310 -0.78 -27.78 16.38
N THR A 311 -1.57 -27.55 17.42
CA THR A 311 -2.32 -26.30 17.62
C THR A 311 -1.77 -25.66 18.89
N ILE A 312 -1.43 -24.38 18.81
CA ILE A 312 -1.11 -23.56 19.97
C ILE A 312 -2.21 -22.51 20.13
N SER A 313 -2.73 -22.39 21.35
CA SER A 313 -3.81 -21.44 21.66
C SER A 313 -3.33 -20.01 21.47
N THR A 314 -2.08 -19.73 21.81
CA THR A 314 -1.45 -18.42 21.66
C THR A 314 0.00 -18.55 21.22
N ALA A 315 0.44 -17.59 20.41
CA ALA A 315 1.85 -17.34 20.11
C ALA A 315 2.11 -15.84 20.22
N THR A 316 3.25 -15.45 20.76
CA THR A 316 3.65 -14.04 20.87
C THR A 316 5.07 -13.84 20.38
N GLY A 317 5.36 -12.64 19.92
CA GLY A 317 6.72 -12.23 19.62
C GLY A 317 6.84 -10.71 19.65
N ASP A 318 8.01 -10.24 20.05
CA ASP A 318 8.33 -8.83 20.11
C ASP A 318 9.69 -8.58 19.47
N ALA A 319 9.78 -7.50 18.72
CA ALA A 319 10.95 -7.19 17.93
C ALA A 319 11.09 -5.68 17.70
N LYS A 320 12.29 -5.31 17.26
CA LYS A 320 12.64 -3.95 16.89
C LYS A 320 13.10 -3.95 15.45
N THR A 321 12.57 -3.04 14.65
CA THR A 321 12.96 -2.87 13.25
C THR A 321 13.51 -1.46 13.05
N SER A 322 14.61 -1.35 12.32
CA SER A 322 15.11 -0.08 11.77
C SER A 322 15.31 -0.19 10.26
N VAL A 323 15.01 0.88 9.54
CA VAL A 323 15.21 0.99 8.09
C VAL A 323 15.91 2.30 7.79
N ASP A 324 17.09 2.19 7.19
CA ASP A 324 17.91 3.29 6.72
C ASP A 324 17.84 3.36 5.20
N PHE A 325 17.52 4.53 4.68
CA PHE A 325 17.67 4.92 3.28
C PHE A 325 18.74 5.99 3.20
N THR A 326 19.76 5.75 2.38
CA THR A 326 20.95 6.61 2.26
C THR A 326 21.39 6.71 0.80
N ASN A 327 22.33 7.63 0.52
CA ASN A 327 22.95 7.77 -0.80
C ASN A 327 21.93 8.04 -1.92
N PHE A 328 20.96 8.91 -1.67
CA PHE A 328 19.96 9.25 -2.67
C PHE A 328 20.57 9.95 -3.89
N VAL A 329 20.17 9.53 -5.09
CA VAL A 329 20.57 10.09 -6.38
C VAL A 329 19.31 10.46 -7.17
N PHE A 330 19.05 11.75 -7.30
CA PHE A 330 17.89 12.32 -8.01
C PHE A 330 18.19 12.64 -9.46
#